data_AF-Q6GX34-F1
#
_entry.id   AF-Q6GX34-F1
#
_cell.length_a   1.000
_cell.length_b   1.000
_cell.length_c   1.000
_cell.angle_alpha   90.00
_cell.angle_beta   90.00
_cell.angle_gamma   90.00
#
_symmetry.space_group_name_H-M   'P 1'
#
loop_
_entity.id
_entity.type
_entity.pdbx_description
1 polymer ?
#
loop_
_entity_poly.entity_id
_entity_poly.type
_entity_poly.pdbx_seq_one_letter_code
_entity_poly.pdbx_strand_id
1 'polypeptide(L)'
;CWDDVDKGRSIDALVGGRDWFGRGSKIIVTTRDRHLLERYSFDKIHPIQLLDYVKSLELFCWHAFKQNHPSRDYLDLSELVVRYCNGFPFAF
;
A
#
# COMPACT_ATOMS: atom_id res chain seq x y z
N CYS A 1 19.45 9.79 1.01
CA CYS A 1 20.22 9.61 -0.24
C CYS A 1 19.95 8.22 -0.78
N TRP A 2 19.48 8.14 -2.04
CA TRP A 2 19.15 6.95 -2.84
C TRP A 2 17.86 6.28 -2.34
N ASP A 3 16.69 6.50 -2.95
CA ASP A 3 16.43 6.16 -4.34
C ASP A 3 15.31 7.06 -4.92
N ASP A 4 15.72 8.13 -5.59
CA ASP A 4 14.90 8.81 -6.60
C ASP A 4 15.55 8.50 -7.97
N VAL A 5 15.92 7.23 -8.18
CA VAL A 5 16.36 6.73 -9.48
C VAL A 5 15.14 6.74 -10.39
N ASP A 6 15.06 7.81 -11.16
CA ASP A 6 14.46 7.89 -12.49
C ASP A 6 13.36 6.84 -12.73
N LYS A 7 12.22 7.05 -12.04
CA LYS A 7 11.16 6.04 -11.82
C LYS A 7 10.65 5.40 -13.10
N GLY A 8 10.74 6.11 -14.23
CA GLY A 8 10.36 5.59 -15.55
C GLY A 8 11.32 4.54 -16.11
N ARG A 9 12.63 4.67 -15.91
CA ARG A 9 13.64 3.74 -16.45
C ARG A 9 13.74 2.43 -15.65
N SER A 10 13.50 2.48 -14.35
CA SER A 10 13.58 1.30 -13.47
C SER A 10 12.47 0.29 -13.75
N ILE A 11 11.26 0.75 -14.06
CA ILE A 11 10.10 -0.13 -14.28
C ILE A 11 10.18 -0.83 -15.64
N ASP A 12 10.70 -0.16 -16.68
CA ASP A 12 11.00 -0.78 -17.98
C ASP A 12 11.97 -1.98 -17.80
N ALA A 13 12.96 -1.87 -16.91
CA ALA A 13 13.91 -2.93 -16.60
C ALA A 13 13.32 -4.07 -15.74
N LEU A 14 12.36 -3.76 -14.86
CA LEU A 14 11.73 -4.72 -13.93
C LEU A 14 10.57 -5.49 -14.56
N VAL A 15 9.77 -4.83 -15.39
CA VAL A 15 8.59 -5.42 -16.03
C VAL A 15 8.96 -6.18 -17.29
N GLY A 16 10.09 -5.82 -17.94
CA GLY A 16 10.61 -6.52 -19.12
C GLY A 16 9.53 -6.81 -20.17
N GLY A 17 9.74 -7.88 -20.93
CA GLY A 17 8.68 -8.48 -21.74
C GLY A 17 7.90 -9.52 -20.93
N ARG A 18 6.58 -9.67 -21.18
CA ARG A 18 5.76 -10.71 -20.51
C ARG A 18 6.30 -12.13 -20.73
N ASP A 19 7.04 -12.32 -21.82
CA ASP A 19 7.77 -13.53 -22.22
C ASP A 19 8.98 -13.86 -21.33
N TRP A 20 9.45 -12.93 -20.50
CA TRP A 20 10.53 -13.19 -19.55
C TRP A 20 10.08 -14.04 -18.36
N PHE A 21 8.78 -14.12 -18.13
CA PHE A 21 8.22 -14.82 -16.98
C PHE A 21 7.65 -16.18 -17.39
N GLY A 22 8.03 -17.21 -16.64
CA GLY A 22 7.50 -18.56 -16.86
C GLY A 22 5.98 -18.61 -16.69
N ARG A 23 5.34 -19.56 -17.38
CA ARG A 23 3.89 -19.77 -17.28
C ARG A 23 3.47 -19.97 -15.82
N GLY A 24 2.45 -19.22 -15.38
CA GLY A 24 1.94 -19.26 -14.00
C GLY A 24 2.52 -18.19 -13.07
N SER A 25 3.55 -17.44 -13.52
CA SER A 25 4.09 -16.30 -12.76
C SER A 25 3.05 -15.19 -12.60
N LYS A 26 3.09 -14.49 -11.48
CA LYS A 26 2.27 -13.30 -11.21
C LYS A 26 3.18 -12.13 -10.83
N ILE A 27 3.02 -11.01 -11.52
CA ILE A 27 3.76 -9.77 -11.25
C ILE A 27 2.79 -8.79 -10.61
N ILE A 28 3.18 -8.22 -9.47
CA ILE A 28 2.41 -7.18 -8.77
C ILE A 28 3.28 -5.94 -8.72
N VAL A 29 2.78 -4.84 -9.30
CA VAL A 29 3.43 -3.53 -9.28
C VAL A 29 2.61 -2.59 -8.43
N THR A 30 3.24 -1.96 -7.43
CA THR A 30 2.62 -0.92 -6.61
C THR A 30 3.24 0.43 -6.96
N THR A 31 2.43 1.41 -7.36
CA THR A 31 2.90 2.76 -7.71
C THR A 31 1.93 3.82 -7.19
N ARG A 32 2.45 5.01 -6.87
CA ARG A 32 1.67 6.23 -6.63
C ARG A 32 1.50 7.09 -7.88
N ASP A 33 2.29 6.82 -8.92
CA ASP A 33 2.26 7.53 -10.18
C ASP A 33 1.33 6.81 -11.17
N ARG A 34 0.22 7.49 -11.47
CA ARG A 34 -0.83 7.00 -12.36
C ARG A 34 -0.37 6.89 -13.81
N HIS A 35 0.58 7.72 -14.25
CA HIS A 35 1.07 7.69 -15.62
C HIS A 35 1.74 6.36 -15.97
N LEU A 36 2.32 5.67 -14.98
CA LEU A 36 2.86 4.33 -15.16
C LEU A 36 1.76 3.29 -15.42
N LEU A 37 0.59 3.43 -14.82
CA LEU A 37 -0.55 2.55 -15.07
C LEU A 37 -1.14 2.75 -16.47
N GLU A 38 -1.02 3.96 -17.02
CA GLU A 38 -1.48 4.30 -18.37
C GLU A 38 -0.45 3.87 -19.42
N ARG A 39 0.85 3.94 -19.11
CA ARG A 39 1.95 3.59 -20.01
C ARG A 39 2.06 2.09 -20.26
N TYR A 40 1.81 1.25 -19.26
CA TYR A 40 1.88 -0.21 -19.39
C TYR A 40 0.50 -0.84 -19.31
N SER A 41 0.22 -1.79 -20.20
CA SER A 41 -1.04 -2.53 -20.19
C SER A 41 -1.04 -3.62 -19.11
N PHE A 42 -1.44 -3.26 -17.89
CA PHE A 42 -1.67 -4.22 -16.80
C PHE A 42 -3.02 -4.93 -16.96
N ASP A 43 -3.07 -6.22 -16.62
CA ASP A 43 -4.32 -7.01 -16.74
C ASP A 43 -5.39 -6.59 -15.72
N LYS A 44 -4.95 -6.09 -14.55
CA LYS A 44 -5.82 -5.60 -13.48
C LYS A 44 -5.15 -4.42 -12.78
N ILE A 45 -5.94 -3.38 -12.53
CA ILE A 45 -5.53 -2.22 -11.73
C ILE A 45 -6.41 -2.18 -10.49
N HIS A 46 -5.77 -2.12 -9.32
CA HIS A 46 -6.44 -2.04 -8.02
C HIS A 46 -6.12 -0.70 -7.37
N PRO A 47 -7.03 0.29 -7.39
CA PRO A 47 -6.81 1.55 -6.70
C PRO A 47 -6.79 1.31 -5.19
N ILE A 48 -5.78 1.86 -4.51
CA ILE A 48 -5.72 1.85 -3.05
C ILE A 48 -6.78 2.84 -2.54
N GLN A 49 -7.74 2.34 -1.78
CA GLN A 49 -8.73 3.16 -1.08
C GLN A 49 -8.23 3.46 0.33
N LEU A 50 -8.67 4.60 0.87
CA LEU A 50 -8.51 4.88 2.29
C LEU A 50 -9.24 3.81 3.10
N LEU A 51 -8.67 3.45 4.24
CA LEU A 51 -9.34 2.58 5.19
C LEU A 51 -10.48 3.33 5.86
N ASP A 52 -11.60 2.64 6.04
CA ASP A 52 -12.63 3.13 6.94
C ASP A 52 -12.10 3.16 8.39
N TYR A 53 -12.83 3.85 9.26
CA TYR A 53 -12.44 4.02 10.66
C TYR A 53 -12.18 2.69 11.37
N VAL A 54 -13.06 1.70 11.16
CA VAL A 54 -12.98 0.39 11.84
C VAL A 54 -11.72 -0.34 11.40
N LYS A 55 -11.47 -0.44 10.08
CA LYS A 55 -10.26 -1.09 9.56
C LYS A 55 -8.99 -0.35 9.93
N SER A 56 -9.04 0.98 10.01
CA SER A 56 -7.89 1.80 10.44
C SER A 56 -7.53 1.53 11.89
N LEU A 57 -8.54 1.44 12.76
CA LEU A 57 -8.36 1.11 14.17
C LEU A 57 -7.85 -0.31 14.35
N GLU A 58 -8.43 -1.28 13.64
CA GLU A 58 -7.93 -2.67 13.66
C GLU A 58 -6.49 -2.75 13.21
N LEU A 59 -6.14 -2.11 12.08
CA LEU A 59 -4.78 -2.10 11.54
C LEU A 59 -3.81 -1.48 12.54
N PHE A 60 -4.13 -0.31 13.07
CA PHE A 60 -3.32 0.35 14.09
C PHE A 60 -3.09 -0.57 15.31
N CYS A 61 -4.14 -1.22 15.81
CA CYS A 61 -4.04 -2.11 16.96
C CYS A 61 -3.18 -3.35 16.64
N TRP A 62 -3.28 -3.90 15.43
CA TRP A 62 -2.43 -5.00 14.99
C TRP A 62 -0.95 -4.60 15.01
N HIS A 63 -0.63 -3.38 14.59
CA HIS A 63 0.74 -2.88 14.58
C HIS A 63 1.27 -2.61 15.99
N ALA A 64 0.51 -1.84 16.80
CA ALA A 64 0.93 -1.37 18.11
C ALA A 64 0.83 -2.43 19.22
N PHE A 65 -0.24 -3.22 19.22
CA PHE A 65 -0.61 -4.10 20.33
C PHE A 65 -0.60 -5.59 19.97
N LYS A 66 -0.40 -5.95 18.70
CA LYS A 66 -0.46 -7.34 18.19
C LYS A 66 -1.81 -8.01 18.39
N GLN A 67 -2.88 -7.22 18.44
CA GLN A 67 -4.28 -7.65 18.55
C GLN A 67 -5.17 -6.70 17.74
N ASN A 68 -6.42 -7.07 17.46
CA ASN A 68 -7.28 -6.30 16.55
C ASN A 68 -8.09 -5.18 17.22
N HIS A 69 -7.94 -4.95 18.53
CA HIS A 69 -8.66 -3.90 19.26
C HIS A 69 -7.75 -3.24 20.30
N PRO A 70 -8.01 -1.99 20.70
CA PRO A 70 -7.22 -1.38 21.76
C PRO A 70 -7.55 -2.00 23.12
N SER A 71 -6.63 -1.91 24.07
CA SER A 71 -7.00 -2.11 25.48
C SER A 71 -7.80 -0.89 25.97
N ARG A 72 -8.54 -1.06 27.08
CA ARG A 72 -9.40 0.01 27.61
C ARG A 72 -8.64 1.30 27.91
N ASP A 73 -7.39 1.18 28.36
CA ASP A 73 -6.53 2.32 28.72
C ASP A 73 -5.99 3.07 27.49
N TYR A 74 -5.96 2.42 26.32
CA TYR A 74 -5.48 3.00 25.06
C TYR A 74 -6.59 3.35 24.08
N LEU A 75 -7.87 3.19 24.45
CA LEU A 75 -9.00 3.43 23.54
C LEU A 75 -8.96 4.85 22.97
N ASP A 76 -9.00 5.87 23.83
CA ASP A 76 -9.05 7.29 23.42
C ASP A 76 -7.81 7.69 22.60
N LEU A 77 -6.64 7.19 22.99
CA LEU A 77 -5.38 7.44 22.26
C LEU A 77 -5.39 6.77 20.88
N SER A 78 -5.91 5.56 20.79
CA SER A 78 -6.01 4.82 19.52
C SER A 78 -6.99 5.52 18.58
N GLU A 79 -8.14 5.99 19.08
CA GLU A 79 -9.09 6.76 18.28
C GLU A 79 -8.46 8.06 17.76
N LEU A 80 -7.69 8.75 18.59
CA LEU A 80 -7.01 10.00 18.21
C LEU A 80 -5.99 9.76 17.08
N VAL A 81 -5.15 8.73 17.20
CA VAL A 81 -4.16 8.38 16.18
C VAL A 81 -4.86 8.01 14.87
N VAL A 82 -5.92 7.20 14.93
CA VAL A 82 -6.70 6.80 13.75
C VAL A 82 -7.32 8.01 13.04
N ARG A 83 -7.90 8.95 13.81
CA ARG A 83 -8.45 10.19 13.26
C ARG A 83 -7.38 11.07 12.64
N TYR A 84 -6.21 11.19 13.28
CA TYR A 84 -5.09 11.97 12.76
C TYR A 84 -4.58 11.41 11.42
N CYS A 85 -4.44 10.09 11.33
CA CYS A 85 -3.98 9.40 10.13
C CYS A 85 -5.06 9.32 9.02
N ASN A 86 -6.30 9.73 9.29
CA ASN A 86 -7.40 9.89 8.32
C ASN A 86 -7.57 8.72 7.32
N GLY A 87 -7.40 7.48 7.81
CA GLY A 87 -7.54 6.27 7.00
C GLY A 87 -6.41 6.00 6.01
N PHE A 88 -5.29 6.73 6.08
CA PHE A 88 -4.11 6.46 5.26
C PHE A 88 -3.41 5.17 5.76
N PRO A 89 -3.43 4.06 4.99
CA PRO A 89 -2.90 2.78 5.45
C PRO A 89 -1.40 2.81 5.78
N PHE A 90 -0.65 3.68 5.10
CA PHE A 90 0.80 3.82 5.27
C PHE A 90 1.21 4.63 6.51
N ALA A 91 0.25 5.15 7.27
CA ALA A 91 0.51 5.98 8.44
C ALA A 91 0.41 5.22 9.77
N PHE A 92 0.15 3.91 9.74
CA PHE A 92 0.00 3.04 10.91
C PHE A 92 1.08 1.95 10.96
#